data_AF-A0A7C1A5Q7-F1
#
_entry.id   AF-A0A7C1A5Q7-F1
#
_cell.length_a   1.000
_cell.length_b   1.000
_cell.length_c   1.000
_cell.angle_alpha   90.00
_cell.angle_beta   90.00
_cell.angle_gamma   90.00
#
_symmetry.space_group_name_H-M   'P 1'
#
loop_
_entity.id
_entity.type
_entity.pdbx_description
1 polymer ?
#
loop_
_entity_poly.entity_id
_entity_poly.type
_entity_poly.pdbx_seq_one_letter_code
_entity_poly.pdbx_strand_id
1 'polypeptide(L)' 'MTWQAWFTLGIVVAIVVVLVRDMLPPAAAIGSGTVALLAAGIIGPAEALSGFANPAPATIAALYIVA' A
#
# COMPACT_ATOMS: atom_id res chain seq x y z
N MET A 1 8.62 14.88 -16.17
CA MET A 1 8.21 13.76 -15.29
C MET A 1 9.24 13.63 -14.20
N THR A 2 8.88 13.94 -12.96
CA THR A 2 9.83 13.97 -11.83
C THR A 2 10.31 12.56 -11.48
N TRP A 3 11.53 12.44 -10.95
CA TRP A 3 12.10 11.16 -10.52
C TRP A 3 11.21 10.42 -9.51
N GLN A 4 10.56 11.17 -8.60
CA GLN A 4 9.64 10.58 -7.63
C GLN A 4 8.48 9.86 -8.31
N ALA A 5 7.93 10.40 -9.41
CA ALA A 5 6.81 9.78 -10.11
C ALA A 5 7.16 8.41 -10.70
N TRP A 6 8.34 8.30 -11.33
CA TRP A 6 8.81 7.03 -11.88
C TRP A 6 9.13 5.99 -10.80
N PHE A 7 9.72 6.43 -9.70
CA PHE A 7 9.98 5.55 -8.56
C PHE A 7 8.67 5.01 -7.97
N THR A 8 7.69 5.88 -7.72
CA THR A 8 6.37 5.47 -7.22
C THR A 8 5.68 4.50 -8.17
N LEU A 9 5.70 4.77 -9.48
CA LEU A 9 5.14 3.87 -10.48
C LEU A 9 5.81 2.50 -10.45
N GLY A 10 7.14 2.45 -10.35
CA GLY A 10 7.89 1.20 -10.24
C GLY A 10 7.48 0.37 -9.01
N ILE A 11 7.31 1.02 -7.85
CA ILE A 11 6.83 0.35 -6.63
C ILE A 11 5.41 -0.18 -6.81
N VAL A 12 4.50 0.61 -7.41
CA VAL A 12 3.11 0.17 -7.67
C VAL A 12 3.10 -1.07 -8.58
N VAL A 13 3.85 -1.05 -9.68
CA VAL A 13 3.95 -2.19 -10.60
C VAL A 13 4.54 -3.41 -9.88
N ALA A 14 5.58 -3.23 -9.05
CA ALA A 14 6.16 -4.32 -8.27
C ALA A 14 5.15 -4.94 -7.30
N ILE A 15 4.36 -4.14 -6.57
CA ILE A 15 3.29 -4.64 -5.69
C ILE A 15 2.28 -5.45 -6.50
N VAL A 16 1.81 -4.93 -7.64
CA VAL A 16 0.84 -5.64 -8.50
C VAL A 16 1.42 -6.99 -8.95
N VAL A 17 2.68 -7.04 -9.37
CA VAL A 17 3.34 -8.30 -9.75
C VAL A 17 3.43 -9.27 -8.58
N VAL A 18 3.79 -8.80 -7.38
CA VAL A 18 3.85 -9.63 -6.17
C VAL A 18 2.49 -10.22 -5.83
N LEU A 19 1.43 -9.42 -5.92
CA LEU A 19 0.05 -9.85 -5.64
C LEU A 19 -0.47 -10.83 -6.70
N VAL A 20 -0.26 -10.55 -7.99
CA VAL A 20 -0.69 -11.42 -9.09
C VAL A 20 0.03 -12.77 -9.04
N ARG A 21 1.27 -12.79 -8.59
CA ARG A 21 2.07 -14.02 -8.45
C ARG A 21 1.95 -14.68 -7.07
N ASP A 22 1.11 -14.13 -6.20
CA ASP A 22 0.87 -14.60 -4.83
C ASP A 22 2.16 -14.85 -4.02
N MET A 23 3.16 -13.98 -4.20
CA MET A 23 4.48 -14.18 -3.60
C MET A 23 4.56 -13.78 -2.13
N LEU A 24 3.70 -12.85 -1.71
CA LEU A 24 3.61 -12.35 -0.34
C LEU A 24 2.15 -12.18 0.06
N PRO A 25 1.81 -12.34 1.34
CA PRO A 25 0.50 -11.96 1.85
C PRO A 25 0.17 -10.50 1.46
N PRO A 26 -1.08 -10.16 1.10
CA PRO A 26 -1.42 -8.83 0.60
C PRO A 26 -1.01 -7.69 1.53
N ALA A 27 -1.16 -7.88 2.84
CA ALA A 27 -0.75 -6.90 3.85
C ALA A 27 0.77 -6.65 3.83
N ALA A 28 1.58 -7.70 3.66
CA ALA A 28 3.02 -7.58 3.58
C ALA A 28 3.46 -6.93 2.26
N ALA A 29 2.83 -7.29 1.13
CA ALA A 29 3.12 -6.70 -0.17
C ALA A 29 2.87 -5.18 -0.17
N ILE A 30 1.67 -4.75 0.22
CA ILE A 30 1.31 -3.33 0.30
C ILE A 30 2.16 -2.61 1.35
N GLY A 31 2.33 -3.20 2.54
CA GLY A 31 3.13 -2.63 3.61
C GLY A 31 4.58 -2.38 3.20
N SER A 32 5.21 -3.33 2.49
CA SER A 32 6.58 -3.20 2.00
C SER A 32 6.73 -2.06 0.99
N GLY A 33 5.76 -1.88 0.08
CA GLY A 33 5.75 -0.76 -0.86
C GLY A 33 5.59 0.59 -0.17
N THR A 34 4.70 0.69 0.82
CA THR A 34 4.56 1.90 1.65
C THR A 34 5.85 2.22 2.39
N VAL A 35 6.50 1.22 3.00
CA VAL A 35 7.80 1.39 3.66
C VAL A 35 8.88 1.83 2.68
N ALA A 36 8.91 1.28 1.47
CA ALA A 36 9.87 1.68 0.44
C ALA A 36 9.70 3.14 0.01
N LEU A 37 8.45 3.61 -0.17
CA LEU A 37 8.15 5.00 -0.51
C LEU A 37 8.48 5.96 0.65
N LEU A 38 8.21 5.55 1.89
CA LEU A 38 8.57 6.29 3.09
C LEU A 38 10.09 6.40 3.24
N ALA A 39 10.81 5.29 3.06
CA ALA A 39 12.27 5.25 3.12
C ALA A 39 12.92 6.11 2.01
N ALA A 40 12.29 6.20 0.83
CA ALA A 40 12.70 7.08 -0.24
C ALA A 40 12.35 8.57 0.01
N GLY A 41 11.62 8.88 1.09
CA GLY A 41 11.19 10.24 1.43
C GLY A 41 10.16 10.83 0.46
N ILE A 42 9.50 9.97 -0.33
CA ILE A 42 8.48 10.39 -1.31
C ILE A 42 7.14 10.66 -0.62
N ILE A 43 6.88 9.94 0.47
CA ILE A 43 5.74 10.15 1.35
C ILE A 43 6.23 10.37 2.79
N GLY A 44 5.46 11.10 3.59
CA GLY A 44 5.68 11.27 5.02
C GLY A 44 4.96 10.21 5.87
N PRO A 45 5.23 10.16 7.20
CA PRO A 45 4.61 9.19 8.11
C PRO A 45 3.08 9.28 8.15
N ALA A 46 2.53 10.49 8.10
CA ALA A 46 1.08 10.72 8.11
C ALA A 46 0.42 10.17 6.83
N GLU A 47 1.07 10.33 5.67
CA GLU A 47 0.58 9.82 4.40
C GLU A 47 0.67 8.29 4.34
N ALA A 48 1.75 7.70 4.86
CA ALA A 48 1.90 6.26 4.99
C ALA A 48 0.79 5.61 5.84
N LEU A 49 0.32 6.32 6.88
CA LEU A 49 -0.75 5.86 7.77
C LEU A 49 -2.17 6.22 7.27
N SER A 50 -2.28 7.11 6.28
CA SER A 50 -3.58 7.60 5.78
C SER A 50 -4.48 6.50 5.22
N GLY A 51 -3.89 5.42 4.70
CA GLY A 51 -4.63 4.24 4.21
C GLY A 51 -5.48 3.56 5.29
N PHE A 52 -5.07 3.63 6.57
CA PHE A 52 -5.85 3.07 7.69
C PHE A 52 -7.08 3.91 8.05
N ALA A 53 -7.09 5.19 7.70
CA ALA A 53 -8.22 6.07 7.90
C ALA A 53 -9.26 5.97 6.77
N ASN A 54 -9.05 5.09 5.79
CA ASN A 54 -10.01 4.85 4.72
C ASN A 54 -11.26 4.16 5.31
N PRO A 55 -12.47 4.72 5.12
CA PRO A 55 -13.69 4.09 5.62
C PRO A 55 -13.99 2.73 4.96
N ALA A 56 -13.50 2.47 3.74
CA ALA A 56 -13.84 1.25 3.00
C ALA A 56 -13.36 -0.06 3.69
N PRO A 57 -12.09 -0.20 4.14
CA PRO A 57 -11.70 -1.35 4.95
C PRO A 57 -12.51 -1.51 6.23
N ALA A 58 -12.86 -0.39 6.90
CA ALA A 58 -13.62 -0.42 8.15
C ALA A 58 -15.06 -0.92 7.95
N THR A 59 -15.71 -0.54 6.85
CA THR A 59 -17.06 -1.05 6.53
C THR A 59 -17.04 -2.54 6.20
N ILE A 60 -16.04 -3.02 5.46
CA ILE A 60 -15.88 -4.45 5.19
C ILE A 60 -15.63 -5.22 6.49
N ALA A 61 -14.76 -4.72 7.37
CA ALA A 61 -14.52 -5.34 8.67
C ALA A 61 -15.80 -5.42 9.52
N ALA A 62 -16.63 -4.38 9.53
CA ALA A 62 -17.91 -4.38 10.24
C ALA A 62 -18.87 -5.44 9.69
N LEU A 63 -18.94 -5.64 8.37
CA LEU A 63 -19.74 -6.71 7.77
C LEU A 63 -19.27 -8.10 8.18
N TYR A 64 -17.95 -8.31 8.33
CA TYR A 64 -17.38 -9.56 8.84
C TYR A 64 -17.70 -9.85 10.31
N ILE A 65 -17.99 -8.82 11.13
CA ILE A 65 -18.37 -8.99 12.54
C ILE A 65 -19.84 -9.41 12.68
N VAL A 66 -20.71 -8.88 11.80
CA VAL A 66 -22.16 -9.10 11.85
C VAL A 66 -22.58 -10.42 11.20
N ALA A 67 -21.84 -10.88 10.18
CA ALA A 67 -22.05 -12.15 9.50
C ALA A 67 -21.73 -13.35 10.41
#